data_AF-A0A3D1LL69-F1
#
_entry.id   AF-A0A3D1LL69-F1
#
_cell.length_a   1.000
_cell.length_b   1.000
_cell.length_c   1.000
_cell.angle_alpha   90.00
_cell.angle_beta   90.00
_cell.angle_gamma   90.00
#
_symmetry.space_group_name_H-M   'P 1'
#
loop_
_entity.id
_entity.type
_entity.pdbx_description
1 polymer ?
#
loop_
_entity_poly.entity_id
_entity_poly.type
_entity_poly.pdbx_seq_one_letter_code
_entity_poly.pdbx_strand_id
1 'polypeptide(L)'
;MEMPMLRLICFVILTTRCMVSPVFAAEKSYTAILKGSNEVPGIRTKATGKVTFTLSDDNNTLSYRVHLKNIKNPNSAHIHRGKKGENGPALVNIHPNLSRKGRFFGIIFSGIISPDNFCGELLGKSTFDLIQVIKAKNTYITIHTDDNPKGVIRGQIK
;
A
#
# COMPACT_ATOMS: atom_id res chain seq x y z
N MET A 1 34.73 -78.20 21.29
CA MET A 1 33.52 -77.40 21.58
C MET A 1 33.77 -76.00 21.08
N GLU A 2 33.31 -75.69 19.87
CA GLU A 2 33.38 -74.34 19.30
C GLU A 2 31.95 -73.80 19.20
N MET A 3 31.72 -72.61 19.73
CA MET A 3 30.40 -71.95 19.68
C MET A 3 30.23 -71.14 18.40
N PRO A 4 29.04 -71.12 17.76
CA PRO A 4 28.83 -70.42 16.51
C PRO A 4 28.61 -68.90 16.71
N MET A 5 29.14 -68.13 15.77
CA MET A 5 29.08 -66.67 15.68
C MET A 5 27.65 -66.17 15.36
N LEU A 6 27.03 -65.45 16.29
CA LEU A 6 25.76 -64.75 16.11
C LEU A 6 26.02 -63.39 15.43
N ARG A 7 25.63 -63.24 14.16
CA ARG A 7 25.66 -61.94 13.45
C ARG A 7 24.37 -61.18 13.70
N LEU A 8 24.45 -60.11 14.49
CA LEU A 8 23.36 -59.18 14.75
C LEU A 8 23.26 -58.18 13.59
N ILE A 9 22.19 -58.24 12.80
CA ILE A 9 21.89 -57.26 11.74
C ILE A 9 21.00 -56.17 12.36
N CYS A 10 21.58 -55.00 12.62
CA CYS A 10 20.83 -53.82 13.04
C CYS A 10 20.14 -53.15 11.83
N PHE A 11 18.82 -53.26 11.75
CA PHE A 11 18.01 -52.42 10.86
C PHE A 11 17.88 -51.01 11.46
N VAL A 12 18.59 -50.04 10.90
CA VAL A 12 18.41 -48.62 11.22
C VAL A 12 17.27 -48.08 10.35
N ILE A 13 16.07 -47.95 10.92
CA ILE A 13 14.94 -47.30 10.26
C ILE A 13 15.11 -45.79 10.44
N LEU A 14 15.61 -45.12 9.40
CA LEU A 14 15.74 -43.66 9.36
C LEU A 14 14.39 -43.05 9.00
N THR A 15 13.63 -42.61 10.00
CA THR A 15 12.35 -41.91 9.79
C THR A 15 12.63 -40.45 9.41
N THR A 16 12.51 -40.13 8.13
CA THR A 16 12.63 -38.74 7.66
C THR A 16 11.42 -37.94 8.12
N ARG A 17 11.60 -37.16 9.19
CA ARG A 17 10.57 -36.27 9.73
C ARG A 17 10.45 -35.04 8.84
N CYS A 18 9.44 -35.01 7.97
CA CYS A 18 9.13 -33.84 7.15
C CYS A 18 8.60 -32.74 8.07
N MET A 19 9.45 -31.78 8.43
CA MET A 19 9.02 -30.58 9.14
C MET A 19 8.34 -29.65 8.14
N VAL A 20 7.00 -29.65 8.16
CA VAL A 20 6.22 -28.65 7.43
C VAL A 20 6.30 -27.36 8.25
N SER A 21 7.19 -26.45 7.88
CA SER A 21 7.20 -25.11 8.46
C SER A 21 5.96 -24.35 7.96
N PRO A 22 5.19 -23.67 8.82
CA PRO A 22 4.17 -22.76 8.33
C PRO A 22 4.88 -21.64 7.57
N VAL A 23 4.68 -21.59 6.25
CA VAL A 23 5.05 -20.43 5.45
C VAL A 23 4.05 -19.33 5.81
N PHE A 24 4.44 -18.43 6.70
CA PHE A 24 3.75 -17.16 6.84
C PHE A 24 4.02 -16.34 5.58
N ALA A 25 3.02 -16.20 4.71
CA ALA A 25 3.11 -15.28 3.58
C ALA A 25 3.33 -13.86 4.12
N ALA A 26 4.41 -13.21 3.69
CA ALA A 26 4.68 -11.82 4.05
C ALA A 26 3.67 -10.91 3.35
N GLU A 27 2.86 -10.17 4.13
CA GLU A 27 1.92 -9.17 3.60
C GLU A 27 2.69 -8.09 2.82
N LYS A 28 2.43 -7.98 1.52
CA LYS A 28 3.04 -6.96 0.66
C LYS A 28 2.35 -5.62 0.92
N SER A 29 2.98 -4.76 1.70
CA SER A 29 2.44 -3.44 2.03
C SER A 29 3.31 -2.30 1.48
N TYR A 30 2.64 -1.21 1.13
CA TYR A 30 3.25 0.07 0.74
C TYR A 30 2.74 1.17 1.65
N THR A 31 3.55 2.20 1.88
CA THR A 31 3.17 3.31 2.75
C THR A 31 3.54 4.67 2.20
N ALA A 32 2.81 5.69 2.61
CA ALA A 32 3.15 7.09 2.36
C ALA A 32 2.92 7.92 3.63
N ILE A 33 3.88 8.79 3.97
CA ILE A 33 3.75 9.78 5.05
C ILE A 33 3.46 11.15 4.43
N LEU A 34 2.29 11.69 4.76
CA LEU A 34 1.74 12.88 4.13
C LEU A 34 2.04 14.13 4.95
N LYS A 35 2.63 15.13 4.32
CA LYS A 35 2.93 16.44 4.91
C LYS A 35 2.74 17.54 3.87
N GLY A 36 2.36 18.73 4.31
CA GLY A 36 2.27 19.90 3.41
C GLY A 36 3.63 20.31 2.85
N SER A 37 4.71 20.11 3.61
CA SER A 37 6.08 20.36 3.14
C SER A 37 6.53 19.46 1.99
N ASN A 38 5.79 18.38 1.70
CA ASN A 38 6.09 17.49 0.58
C ASN A 38 5.39 17.90 -0.71
N GLU A 39 4.43 18.85 -0.64
CA GLU A 39 3.82 19.45 -1.83
C GLU A 39 4.85 20.23 -2.64
N VAL A 40 4.55 20.47 -3.92
CA VAL A 40 5.41 21.21 -4.83
C VAL A 40 4.59 22.31 -5.52
N PRO A 41 4.71 23.59 -5.12
CA PRO A 41 5.49 24.08 -3.97
C PRO A 41 4.90 23.64 -2.62
N GLY A 42 5.74 23.64 -1.57
CA GLY A 42 5.35 23.21 -0.23
C GLY A 42 4.28 24.09 0.40
N ILE A 43 3.35 23.47 1.14
CA ILE A 43 2.24 24.15 1.81
C ILE A 43 2.46 24.18 3.33
N ARG A 44 2.30 25.37 3.92
CA ARG A 44 2.32 25.54 5.38
C ARG A 44 0.98 25.12 5.98
N THR A 45 0.93 23.91 6.52
CA THR A 45 -0.27 23.38 7.20
C THR A 45 0.13 22.51 8.39
N LYS A 46 -0.78 22.41 9.37
CA LYS A 46 -0.68 21.45 10.48
C LYS A 46 -1.28 20.08 10.11
N ALA A 47 -1.90 19.95 8.95
CA ALA A 47 -2.44 18.69 8.47
C ALA A 47 -1.31 17.67 8.21
N THR A 48 -1.54 16.43 8.61
CA THR A 48 -0.65 15.30 8.31
C THR A 48 -1.47 14.05 8.00
N GLY A 49 -0.83 13.05 7.44
CA GLY A 49 -1.47 11.76 7.22
C GLY A 49 -0.49 10.60 7.07
N LYS A 50 -1.03 9.39 7.15
CA LYS A 50 -0.36 8.15 6.77
C LYS A 50 -1.30 7.35 5.89
N VAL A 51 -0.78 6.86 4.78
CA VAL A 51 -1.46 5.90 3.91
C VAL A 51 -0.77 4.56 4.05
N THR A 52 -1.57 3.51 4.18
CA THR A 52 -1.13 2.12 4.02
C THR A 52 -1.90 1.52 2.86
N PHE A 53 -1.18 0.89 1.95
CA PHE A 53 -1.73 0.02 0.91
C PHE A 53 -1.33 -1.42 1.24
N THR A 54 -2.28 -2.34 1.10
CA THR A 54 -2.04 -3.78 1.27
C THR A 54 -2.40 -4.47 -0.03
N LEU A 55 -1.40 -5.14 -0.61
CA LEU A 55 -1.54 -5.96 -1.81
C LEU A 55 -1.84 -7.41 -1.40
N SER A 56 -2.90 -7.98 -1.96
CA SER A 56 -3.25 -9.39 -1.78
C SER A 56 -2.15 -10.33 -2.30
N ASP A 57 -2.11 -11.56 -1.80
CA ASP A 57 -1.07 -12.54 -2.14
C ASP A 57 -1.04 -12.88 -3.64
N ASP A 58 -2.21 -12.89 -4.29
CA ASP A 58 -2.40 -13.09 -5.73
C ASP A 58 -1.99 -11.87 -6.58
N ASN A 59 -1.62 -10.75 -5.94
CA ASN A 59 -1.26 -9.46 -6.54
C ASN A 59 -2.37 -8.80 -7.38
N ASN A 60 -3.64 -9.13 -7.17
CA ASN A 60 -4.74 -8.55 -7.94
C ASN A 60 -5.49 -7.43 -7.20
N THR A 61 -5.45 -7.42 -5.87
CA THR A 61 -6.24 -6.51 -5.04
C THR A 61 -5.32 -5.58 -4.26
N LEU A 62 -5.46 -4.27 -4.47
CA LEU A 62 -4.77 -3.26 -3.68
C LEU A 62 -5.77 -2.53 -2.77
N SER A 63 -5.82 -2.93 -1.50
CA SER A 63 -6.62 -2.23 -0.49
C SER A 63 -5.84 -1.05 0.09
N TYR A 64 -6.55 -0.04 0.59
CA TYR A 64 -5.92 1.15 1.18
C TYR A 64 -6.65 1.65 2.42
N ARG A 65 -5.90 2.30 3.31
CA ARG A 65 -6.39 3.06 4.47
C ARG A 65 -5.61 4.36 4.59
N VAL A 66 -6.33 5.48 4.64
CA VAL A 66 -5.76 6.83 4.79
C VAL A 66 -6.16 7.39 6.16
N HIS A 67 -5.20 7.44 7.07
CA HIS A 67 -5.36 8.09 8.37
C HIS A 67 -4.90 9.54 8.26
N LEU A 68 -5.80 10.50 8.52
CA LEU A 68 -5.51 11.93 8.50
C LEU A 68 -5.59 12.55 9.89
N LYS A 69 -4.83 13.61 10.10
CA LYS A 69 -4.87 14.43 11.32
C LYS A 69 -4.93 15.90 10.94
N ASN A 70 -5.81 16.64 11.59
CA ASN A 70 -5.89 18.10 11.51
C ASN A 70 -6.14 18.65 10.09
N ILE A 71 -6.84 17.89 9.25
CA ILE A 71 -7.30 18.34 7.93
C ILE A 71 -8.76 18.78 8.01
N LYS A 72 -9.13 19.82 7.26
CA LYS A 72 -10.50 20.34 7.19
C LYS A 72 -11.10 19.92 5.85
N ASN A 73 -12.28 19.30 5.86
CA ASN A 73 -13.05 18.94 4.65
C ASN A 73 -12.23 18.27 3.53
N PRO A 74 -11.51 17.15 3.79
CA PRO A 74 -10.86 16.41 2.70
C PRO A 74 -11.92 15.84 1.74
N ASN A 75 -11.75 16.03 0.43
CA ASN A 75 -12.77 15.69 -0.57
C ASN A 75 -12.28 14.67 -1.60
N SER A 76 -10.98 14.54 -1.83
CA SER A 76 -10.40 13.49 -2.67
C SER A 76 -8.97 13.16 -2.27
N ALA A 77 -8.51 11.99 -2.72
CA ALA A 77 -7.13 11.56 -2.69
C ALA A 77 -6.74 11.07 -4.09
N HIS A 78 -5.63 11.57 -4.62
CA HIS A 78 -5.13 11.17 -5.93
C HIS A 78 -3.78 10.48 -5.82
N ILE A 79 -3.61 9.35 -6.51
CA ILE A 79 -2.29 8.76 -6.77
C ILE A 79 -1.80 9.32 -8.09
N HIS A 80 -0.58 9.84 -8.11
CA HIS A 80 0.06 10.44 -9.27
C HIS A 80 1.33 9.68 -9.65
N ARG A 81 1.72 9.78 -10.93
CA ARG A 81 3.07 9.44 -11.37
C ARG A 81 3.99 10.63 -11.12
N GLY A 82 5.08 10.41 -10.40
CA GLY A 82 6.14 11.40 -10.21
C GLY A 82 7.15 11.01 -9.14
N LYS A 83 8.39 11.46 -9.34
CA LYS A 83 9.45 11.34 -8.34
C LYS A 83 9.23 12.33 -7.20
N LYS A 84 9.99 12.15 -6.13
CA LYS A 84 10.03 13.10 -5.01
C LYS A 84 10.46 14.48 -5.53
N GLY A 85 9.64 15.50 -5.29
CA GLY A 85 9.93 16.88 -5.71
C GLY A 85 9.38 17.27 -7.09
N GLU A 86 8.73 16.35 -7.81
CA GLU A 86 8.17 16.61 -9.14
C GLU A 86 6.65 16.45 -9.13
N ASN A 87 5.90 17.32 -9.80
CA ASN A 87 4.47 17.08 -10.04
C ASN A 87 4.29 16.24 -11.29
N GLY A 88 3.24 15.41 -11.32
CA GLY A 88 2.90 14.66 -12.53
C GLY A 88 1.42 14.26 -12.58
N PRO A 89 1.02 13.56 -13.65
CA PRO A 89 -0.38 13.29 -13.93
C PRO A 89 -1.00 12.35 -12.89
N ALA A 90 -2.30 12.51 -12.66
CA ALA A 90 -3.06 11.60 -11.83
C ALA A 90 -3.26 10.24 -12.55
N LEU A 91 -3.23 9.18 -11.76
CA LEU A 91 -3.40 7.78 -12.17
C LEU A 91 -4.64 7.15 -11.54
N VAL A 92 -4.98 7.57 -10.32
CA VAL A 92 -6.08 7.02 -9.53
C VAL A 92 -6.79 8.14 -8.79
N ASN A 93 -8.12 8.15 -8.85
CA ASN A 93 -8.99 9.07 -8.14
C ASN A 93 -9.77 8.33 -7.05
N ILE A 94 -9.61 8.76 -5.80
CA ILE A 94 -10.27 8.18 -4.62
C ILE A 94 -11.08 9.26 -3.92
N HIS A 95 -12.30 8.93 -3.53
CA HIS A 95 -13.19 9.82 -2.79
C HIS A 95 -13.49 9.26 -1.40
N PRO A 96 -13.58 10.09 -0.36
CA PRO A 96 -13.98 9.64 0.96
C PRO A 96 -15.50 9.55 1.02
N ASN A 97 -16.02 8.69 1.90
CA ASN A 97 -17.43 8.73 2.26
C ASN A 97 -17.60 9.58 3.53
N LEU A 98 -17.76 10.89 3.37
CA LEU A 98 -17.95 11.83 4.48
C LEU A 98 -19.42 12.24 4.62
N SER A 99 -19.97 12.05 5.82
CA SER A 99 -21.32 12.50 6.18
C SER A 99 -21.36 13.85 6.90
N ARG A 100 -20.19 14.42 7.23
CA ARG A 100 -20.08 15.68 7.98
C ARG A 100 -19.01 16.60 7.40
N LYS A 101 -19.10 17.90 7.71
CA LYS A 101 -18.05 18.88 7.47
C LYS A 101 -17.24 19.12 8.75
N GLY A 102 -16.11 19.81 8.62
CA GLY A 102 -15.25 20.25 9.72
C GLY A 102 -13.85 19.65 9.68
N ARG A 103 -13.21 19.60 10.85
CA ARG A 103 -11.87 19.03 11.01
C ARG A 103 -11.96 17.54 11.28
N PHE A 104 -10.99 16.81 10.74
CA PHE A 104 -10.95 15.35 10.78
C PHE A 104 -9.68 14.84 11.46
N PHE A 105 -9.87 13.72 12.15
CA PHE A 105 -8.84 12.89 12.77
C PHE A 105 -9.31 11.43 12.67
N GLY A 106 -8.43 10.52 12.24
CA GLY A 106 -8.75 9.11 12.07
C GLY A 106 -8.69 8.64 10.62
N ILE A 107 -9.26 7.47 10.34
CA ILE A 107 -9.30 6.89 9.00
C ILE A 107 -10.43 7.55 8.23
N ILE A 108 -10.07 8.26 7.16
CA ILE A 108 -11.00 9.09 6.38
C ILE A 108 -11.31 8.47 5.02
N PHE A 109 -10.34 7.76 4.45
CA PHE A 109 -10.51 7.03 3.21
C PHE A 109 -10.11 5.58 3.45
N SER A 110 -10.89 4.65 2.94
CA SER A 110 -10.55 3.23 2.92
C SER A 110 -11.34 2.52 1.84
N GLY A 111 -10.74 1.51 1.24
CA GLY A 111 -11.42 0.70 0.24
C GLY A 111 -10.43 -0.16 -0.54
N ILE A 112 -10.88 -0.61 -1.70
CA ILE A 112 -10.09 -1.32 -2.70
C ILE A 112 -9.93 -0.38 -3.90
N ILE A 113 -8.73 -0.33 -4.46
CA ILE A 113 -8.50 0.34 -5.75
C ILE A 113 -8.86 -0.64 -6.86
N SER A 114 -9.84 -0.27 -7.69
CA SER A 114 -10.24 -0.99 -8.90
C SER A 114 -9.98 -0.14 -10.15
N PRO A 115 -10.09 -0.73 -11.35
CA PRO A 115 -10.01 0.03 -12.60
C PRO A 115 -10.99 1.21 -12.71
N ASP A 116 -12.12 1.18 -11.99
CA ASP A 116 -13.08 2.30 -11.96
C ASP A 116 -12.51 3.56 -11.30
N ASN A 117 -11.45 3.40 -10.48
CA ASN A 117 -10.75 4.53 -9.90
C ASN A 117 -9.70 5.12 -10.87
N PHE A 118 -9.39 4.46 -11.98
CA PHE A 118 -8.28 4.86 -12.83
C PHE A 118 -8.61 6.08 -13.68
N CYS A 119 -7.59 6.88 -13.92
CA CYS A 119 -7.63 8.05 -14.77
C CYS A 119 -6.30 8.20 -15.52
N GLY A 120 -6.26 9.13 -16.48
CA GLY A 120 -5.06 9.38 -17.27
C GLY A 120 -4.53 8.13 -17.97
N GLU A 121 -3.23 7.88 -17.85
CA GLU A 121 -2.54 6.75 -18.51
C GLU A 121 -2.96 5.36 -18.02
N LEU A 122 -3.67 5.25 -16.89
CA LEU A 122 -4.20 3.98 -16.40
C LEU A 122 -5.63 3.67 -16.87
N LEU A 123 -6.27 4.55 -17.65
CA LEU A 123 -7.59 4.25 -18.22
C LEU A 123 -7.54 2.95 -19.06
N GLY A 124 -8.46 2.03 -18.77
CA GLY A 124 -8.52 0.71 -19.43
C GLY A 124 -7.38 -0.24 -19.04
N LYS A 125 -6.58 0.08 -18.01
CA LYS A 125 -5.50 -0.78 -17.49
C LYS A 125 -5.98 -1.61 -16.30
N SER A 126 -5.15 -2.57 -15.90
CA SER A 126 -5.40 -3.47 -14.79
C SER A 126 -4.78 -2.97 -13.48
N THR A 127 -5.21 -3.50 -12.34
CA THR A 127 -4.55 -3.24 -11.04
C THR A 127 -3.09 -3.66 -11.04
N PHE A 128 -2.73 -4.69 -11.81
CA PHE A 128 -1.35 -5.11 -12.00
C PHE A 128 -0.48 -3.98 -12.56
N ASP A 129 -0.98 -3.22 -13.54
CA ASP A 129 -0.26 -2.07 -14.11
C ASP A 129 0.01 -1.01 -13.04
N LEU A 130 -0.99 -0.65 -12.24
CA LEU A 130 -0.80 0.27 -11.10
C LEU A 130 0.30 -0.22 -10.14
N ILE A 131 0.29 -1.51 -9.80
CA ILE A 131 1.27 -2.10 -8.89
C ILE A 131 2.69 -2.00 -9.47
N GLN A 132 2.87 -2.18 -10.78
CA GLN A 132 4.18 -2.01 -11.43
C GLN A 132 4.67 -0.56 -11.31
N VAL A 133 3.79 0.42 -11.49
CA VAL A 133 4.14 1.83 -11.33
C VAL A 133 4.50 2.17 -9.88
N ILE A 134 3.78 1.62 -8.90
CA ILE A 134 4.12 1.75 -7.47
C ILE A 134 5.48 1.11 -7.16
N LYS A 135 5.74 -0.10 -7.66
CA LYS A 135 7.03 -0.80 -7.48
C LYS A 135 8.22 -0.05 -8.07
N ALA A 136 8.01 0.71 -9.15
CA ALA A 136 9.02 1.59 -9.71
C ALA A 136 9.35 2.80 -8.82
N LYS A 137 8.65 2.98 -7.68
CA LYS A 137 8.85 4.04 -6.68
C LYS A 137 8.70 5.46 -7.22
N ASN A 138 8.00 5.60 -8.34
CA ASN A 138 7.73 6.86 -9.03
C ASN A 138 6.25 7.26 -8.86
N THR A 139 5.69 7.04 -7.68
CA THR A 139 4.31 7.45 -7.35
C THR A 139 4.20 8.13 -6.00
N TYR A 140 3.26 9.06 -5.92
CA TYR A 140 2.90 9.74 -4.69
C TYR A 140 1.39 9.82 -4.57
N ILE A 141 0.91 9.99 -3.34
CA ILE A 141 -0.49 10.28 -3.06
C ILE A 141 -0.61 11.68 -2.47
N THR A 142 -1.62 12.41 -2.92
CA THR A 142 -1.98 13.74 -2.45
C THR A 142 -3.42 13.75 -1.95
N ILE A 143 -3.70 14.46 -0.86
CA ILE A 143 -5.06 14.70 -0.35
C ILE A 143 -5.48 16.12 -0.70
N HIS A 144 -6.70 16.24 -1.21
CA HIS A 144 -7.29 17.50 -1.64
C HIS A 144 -8.41 17.94 -0.70
N THR A 145 -8.71 19.23 -0.73
CA THR A 145 -9.84 19.87 -0.08
C THR A 145 -10.40 20.92 -1.05
N ASP A 146 -11.64 21.36 -0.88
CA ASP A 146 -12.21 22.44 -1.71
C ASP A 146 -11.35 23.71 -1.65
N ASP A 147 -10.80 24.04 -0.47
CA ASP A 147 -9.93 25.21 -0.26
C ASP A 147 -8.53 25.06 -0.90
N ASN A 148 -8.14 23.85 -1.30
CA ASN A 148 -6.82 23.52 -1.86
C ASN A 148 -6.97 22.44 -2.94
N PRO A 149 -7.54 22.77 -4.10
CA PRO A 149 -7.83 21.80 -5.15
C PRO A 149 -6.57 21.19 -5.76
N LYS A 150 -5.41 21.84 -5.64
CA LYS A 150 -4.11 21.31 -6.08
C LYS A 150 -3.48 20.31 -5.11
N GLY A 151 -3.99 20.20 -3.88
CA GLY A 151 -3.44 19.35 -2.82
C GLY A 151 -3.14 20.12 -1.54
N VAL A 152 -3.23 19.44 -0.39
CA VAL A 152 -2.88 19.98 0.95
C VAL A 152 -1.69 19.26 1.56
N ILE A 153 -1.63 17.94 1.38
CA ILE A 153 -0.61 17.06 1.93
C ILE A 153 -0.29 15.94 0.95
N ARG A 154 1.01 15.71 0.73
CA ARG A 154 1.55 14.74 -0.21
C ARG A 154 2.54 13.78 0.45
N GLY A 155 2.67 12.58 -0.08
CA GLY A 155 3.75 11.66 0.28
C GLY A 155 4.06 10.64 -0.82
N GLN A 156 5.34 10.33 -0.98
CA GLN A 156 5.79 9.27 -1.88
C GLN A 156 5.34 7.91 -1.34
N ILE A 157 4.87 7.05 -2.23
CA ILE A 157 4.50 5.66 -1.93
C ILE A 157 5.77 4.81 -2.02
N LYS A 158 6.03 4.00 -0.99
CA LYS A 158 7.23 3.14 -0.90
C LYS A 158 6.97 1.87 -0.13
#